data_AF-A0A353Q3H0-F1
#
_entry.id   AF-A0A353Q3H0-F1
#
_cell.length_a   1.000
_cell.length_b   1.000
_cell.length_c   1.000
_cell.angle_alpha   90.00
_cell.angle_beta   90.00
_cell.angle_gamma   90.00
#
_symmetry.space_group_name_H-M   'P 1'
#
loop_
_entity.id
_entity.type
_entity.pdbx_description
1 polymer ?
#
loop_
_entity_poly.entity_id
_entity_poly.type
_entity_poly.pdbx_seq_one_letter_code
_entity_poly.pdbx_strand_id
1 'polypeptide(L)' 'GIKKCTADEEDVKTAARKSIVASRFIKKGEIIRKEDISFKRPGSGISPKDYNYIINKRAKRDIEEDEQIHFLMIEE' A
#
# COMPACT_ATOMS: atom_id res chain seq x y z
N GLY A 1 -4.30 -33.26 17.26
CA GLY A 1 -3.00 -32.80 16.75
C GLY A 1 -3.13 -31.36 16.30
N ILE A 2 -2.36 -30.45 16.88
CA ILE A 2 -2.41 -29.02 16.57
C ILE A 2 -1.65 -28.82 15.25
N LYS A 3 -2.37 -28.49 14.17
CA LYS A 3 -1.77 -28.19 12.87
C LYS A 3 -1.11 -26.81 12.98
N LYS A 4 0.21 -26.80 13.14
CA LYS A 4 1.05 -25.61 13.18
C LYS A 4 0.97 -24.95 11.81
N CYS A 5 0.35 -23.77 11.70
CA CYS A 5 0.32 -23.00 10.45
C CYS A 5 1.77 -22.79 9.99
N THR A 6 2.07 -23.27 8.80
CA THR A 6 3.34 -23.09 8.11
C THR A 6 3.43 -21.63 7.64
N ALA A 7 4.64 -21.05 7.64
CA ALA A 7 4.90 -19.66 7.27
C ALA A 7 4.29 -19.22 5.91
N ASP A 8 4.01 -20.17 5.02
CA ASP A 8 3.33 -19.96 3.73
C ASP A 8 1.89 -19.46 3.82
N GLU A 9 1.14 -19.71 4.91
CA GLU A 9 -0.25 -19.23 5.01
C GLU A 9 -0.35 -17.72 5.26
N GLU A 10 0.70 -17.08 5.79
CA GLU A 10 0.72 -15.62 5.97
C GLU A 10 0.87 -14.87 4.64
N ASP A 11 1.61 -15.46 3.71
CA ASP A 11 1.84 -14.90 2.37
C ASP A 11 0.56 -14.96 1.52
N VAL A 12 -0.15 -16.09 1.55
CA VAL A 12 -1.44 -16.24 0.84
C VAL A 12 -2.52 -15.33 1.43
N LYS A 13 -2.53 -15.14 2.76
CA LYS A 13 -3.48 -14.22 3.43
C LYS A 13 -3.16 -12.76 3.17
N THR A 14 -1.92 -12.45 2.77
CA THR A 14 -1.45 -11.12 2.37
C THR A 14 -1.77 -10.89 0.90
N ALA A 15 -1.45 -11.84 0.00
CA ALA A 15 -1.75 -11.78 -1.43
C ALA A 15 -3.25 -11.63 -1.76
N ALA A 16 -4.14 -12.18 -0.92
CA ALA A 16 -5.59 -12.05 -1.07
C ALA A 16 -6.16 -10.68 -0.65
N ARG A 17 -5.36 -9.82 -0.01
CA ARG A 17 -5.78 -8.47 0.39
C ARG A 17 -5.57 -7.49 -0.76
N LYS A 18 -6.42 -6.46 -0.84
CA LYS A 18 -6.21 -5.34 -1.77
C LYS A 18 -5.01 -4.54 -1.27
N SER A 19 -4.16 -4.07 -2.17
CA SER A 19 -3.12 -3.09 -1.85
C SER A 19 -3.39 -1.76 -2.50
N ILE A 20 -2.82 -0.73 -1.87
CA ILE A 20 -2.85 0.62 -2.36
C ILE A 20 -1.71 0.79 -3.36
N VAL A 21 -2.08 1.22 -4.56
CA VAL A 21 -1.15 1.62 -5.61
C VAL A 21 -1.37 3.10 -5.91
N ALA A 22 -0.38 3.77 -6.46
CA ALA A 22 -0.57 5.10 -6.99
C ALA A 22 -1.40 5.04 -8.27
N SER A 23 -2.42 5.89 -8.37
CA SER A 23 -3.24 6.02 -9.58
C SER A 23 -2.62 6.95 -10.61
N ARG A 24 -1.60 7.73 -10.21
CA ARG A 24 -0.81 8.62 -11.05
C ARG A 24 0.57 8.81 -10.45
N PHE A 25 1.48 9.41 -11.21
CA PHE A 25 2.78 9.83 -10.70
C PHE A 25 2.61 10.88 -9.58
N ILE A 26 3.19 10.59 -8.40
CA ILE A 26 3.20 11.48 -7.24
C ILE A 26 4.65 11.92 -7.02
N LYS A 27 4.91 13.23 -7.08
CA LYS A 27 6.28 13.73 -6.84
C LYS A 27 6.66 13.64 -5.36
N LYS A 28 7.95 13.50 -5.10
CA LYS A 28 8.52 13.73 -3.78
C LYS A 28 8.07 15.09 -3.22
N GLY A 29 7.54 15.08 -2.00
CA GLY A 29 7.00 16.23 -1.28
C GLY A 29 5.54 16.55 -1.59
N GLU A 30 4.92 15.86 -2.55
CA GLU A 30 3.52 16.04 -2.90
C GLU A 30 2.60 15.35 -1.90
N ILE A 31 1.41 15.91 -1.69
CA ILE A 31 0.42 15.38 -0.74
C ILE A 31 -0.39 14.28 -1.42
N ILE A 32 -0.37 13.09 -0.84
CA ILE A 32 -1.15 11.95 -1.31
C ILE A 32 -2.62 12.16 -0.96
N ARG A 33 -3.47 12.34 -1.98
CA ARG A 33 -4.92 12.38 -1.81
C ARG A 33 -5.53 11.04 -2.14
N LYS A 34 -6.79 10.86 -1.72
CA LYS A 34 -7.58 9.67 -2.05
C LYS A 34 -7.74 9.45 -3.56
N GLU A 35 -7.73 10.53 -4.33
CA GLU A 35 -7.85 10.52 -5.79
C GLU A 35 -6.55 10.07 -6.47
N ASP A 36 -5.42 10.22 -5.79
CA ASP A 36 -4.09 9.88 -6.30
C ASP A 36 -3.74 8.41 -6.06
N ILE A 37 -4.60 7.68 -5.36
CA ILE A 37 -4.40 6.28 -4.99
C ILE A 37 -5.52 5.42 -5.55
N SER A 38 -5.16 4.20 -5.93
CA SER A 38 -6.06 3.17 -6.41
C SER A 38 -5.83 1.88 -5.65
N PHE A 39 -6.79 0.96 -5.68
CA PHE A 39 -6.72 -0.30 -4.93
C PHE A 39 -6.68 -1.48 -5.90
N LYS A 40 -5.51 -2.10 -6.07
CA LYS A 40 -5.30 -3.25 -6.96
C LYS A 40 -5.08 -4.55 -6.18
N ARG A 41 -5.37 -5.69 -6.82
CA ARG A 41 -5.10 -7.07 -6.37
C ARG A 41 -4.03 -7.64 -7.32
N PRO A 42 -3.06 -8.48 -6.91
CA PRO A 42 -2.75 -8.99 -5.57
C PRO A 42 -1.96 -7.97 -4.74
N GLY A 43 -2.09 -8.02 -3.42
CA GLY A 43 -1.64 -6.91 -2.57
C GLY A 43 -0.75 -7.28 -1.40
N SER A 44 0.56 -7.08 -1.54
CA SER A 44 1.54 -7.18 -0.44
C SER A 44 1.84 -5.84 0.27
N GLY A 45 1.20 -4.76 -0.16
CA GLY A 45 1.35 -3.40 0.37
C GLY A 45 0.30 -3.04 1.43
N ILE A 46 0.00 -1.75 1.54
CA ILE A 46 -0.89 -1.23 2.58
C ILE A 46 -2.32 -1.70 2.38
N SER A 47 -2.98 -2.08 3.48
CA SER A 47 -4.37 -2.51 3.50
C SER A 47 -5.31 -1.32 3.26
N PRO A 48 -6.44 -1.48 2.55
CA PRO A 48 -7.41 -0.40 2.32
C PRO A 48 -8.11 0.09 3.60
N LYS A 49 -7.82 -0.48 4.76
CA LYS A 49 -8.26 0.04 6.06
C LYS A 49 -7.33 1.16 6.55
N ASP A 50 -6.04 1.04 6.27
CA ASP A 50 -5.01 1.97 6.72
C ASP A 50 -4.70 3.07 5.70
N TYR A 51 -5.35 3.05 4.54
CA TYR A 51 -5.21 4.10 3.53
C TYR A 51 -5.51 5.51 4.06
N ASN A 52 -6.38 5.62 5.07
CA ASN A 52 -6.70 6.91 5.68
C ASN A 52 -5.50 7.52 6.41
N TYR A 53 -4.50 6.71 6.78
CA TYR A 53 -3.27 7.16 7.43
C TYR A 53 -2.24 7.72 6.44
N ILE A 54 -2.23 7.21 5.20
CA ILE A 54 -1.39 7.76 4.12
C ILE A 54 -2.05 8.96 3.41
N ILE A 55 -3.37 9.08 3.45
CA ILE A 55 -4.07 10.25 2.90
C ILE A 55 -3.65 11.49 3.71
N ASN A 56 -3.37 12.59 3.01
CA ASN A 56 -2.77 13.83 3.54
C ASN A 56 -1.31 13.72 3.99
N LYS A 57 -0.63 12.59 3.73
CA LYS A 57 0.82 12.49 3.94
C LYS A 57 1.59 12.97 2.73
N ARG A 58 2.85 13.36 2.94
CA ARG A 58 3.75 13.73 1.85
C ARG A 58 4.51 12.51 1.34
N ALA A 59 4.69 12.41 0.03
CA ALA A 59 5.55 11.38 -0.53
C ALA A 59 7.03 11.68 -0.23
N LYS A 60 7.74 10.74 0.40
CA LYS A 60 9.17 10.85 0.74
C LYS A 60 10.07 10.76 -0.49
N ARG A 61 9.54 10.16 -1.55
CA ARG A 61 10.15 9.96 -2.87
C ARG A 61 9.12 10.20 -3.96
N ASP A 62 9.57 10.30 -5.19
CA ASP A 62 8.74 10.09 -6.37
C ASP A 62 8.16 8.67 -6.36
N ILE A 63 6.84 8.59 -6.56
CA ILE A 63 6.07 7.35 -6.64
C ILE A 63 5.52 7.29 -8.05
N GLU A 64 5.84 6.24 -8.78
CA GLU A 64 5.37 6.06 -10.15
C GLU A 64 3.89 5.67 -10.19
N GLU A 65 3.22 5.97 -11.30
CA GLU A 65 1.88 5.44 -11.54
C GLU A 65 1.91 3.91 -11.50
N ASP A 66 0.89 3.29 -10.92
CA ASP A 66 0.77 1.85 -10.71
C ASP A 66 1.76 1.25 -9.68
N GLU A 67 2.62 2.07 -9.06
CA GLU A 67 3.54 1.63 -8.02
C GLU A 67 2.82 1.37 -6.68
N GLN A 68 3.23 0.32 -5.94
CA GLN A 68 2.69 0.04 -4.62
C GLN A 68 3.17 1.07 -3.59
N ILE A 69 2.22 1.68 -2.88
CA ILE A 69 2.53 2.62 -1.80
C ILE A 69 2.74 1.84 -0.52
N HIS A 70 3.88 2.07 0.13
CA HIS A 70 4.24 1.51 1.43
C HIS A 70 4.38 2.61 2.49
N PHE A 71 4.16 2.27 3.77
CA PHE A 71 4.34 3.22 4.89
C PHE A 71 5.75 3.82 4.94
N LEU A 72 6.75 3.10 4.43
CA LEU A 72 8.12 3.58 4.37
C LEU A 72 8.34 4.72 3.36
N MET A 73 7.40 4.94 2.44
CA MET A 73 7.49 5.91 1.35
C MET A 73 6.79 7.24 1.66
N ILE A 74 6.13 7.35 2.81
CA ILE A 74 5.43 8.57 3.22
C ILE A 74 6.16 9.24 4.39
N GLU A 75 6.08 10.57 4.44
CA GLU A 75 6.51 11.42 5.55
C GLU A 75 5.30 11.97 6.30
N GLU A 76 5.51 12.24 7.59
CA GLU A 76 4.46 12.65 8.54
C GLU A 76 3.91 14.06 8.27
#